data_AF-A0A0L0W7U6-F1
#
_entry.id   AF-A0A0L0W7U6-F1
#
_cell.length_a   1.000
_cell.length_b   1.000
_cell.length_c   1.000
_cell.angle_alpha   90.00
_cell.angle_beta   90.00
_cell.angle_gamma   90.00
#
_symmetry.space_group_name_H-M   'P 1'
#
loop_
_entity.id
_entity.type
_entity.pdbx_description
1 polymer ?
#
loop_
_entity_poly.entity_id
_entity_poly.type
_entity_poly.pdbx_seq_one_letter_code
_entity_poly.pdbx_strand_id
1 'polypeptide(L)'
;MSVKEVLLLGNENLYRVSEEVKYEEIEDVKNIVEDLHDTLIDFRKKYKAGRAIAAPQIEYYKRIIYMNINGLQKIFINPKLEFLDDEMIEVWDDCMCFPNLLVKVKRYNRCKIYYKDLDWKDHVMEVEGDLAELIQHEYDHLDGVLAVSRVIDDHSFKIKTMETKLPRKIGILGGISHESTIKYYELILKKYYELRGDYYYPEIIIYSLDFQKFTDFEDNGDKEGYVNYIMEGIHSLEKSGADFIIMSANSPHSVYDEVKNLTALPMISIVEAVGERAKEKGLKKILLLGIKYTMENGFYENYLKQFGIDVIIPSEEERILINDIIFDELTIGVFHNNSKEKLINIIKKYDVDGVILGCTELPLIINEDDLEIEVLNTVELHVNKALMYSLRME
;
A
#
# COMPACT_ATOMS: atom_id res chain seq x y z
N MET A 1 -7.51 -28.25 8.72
CA MET A 1 -7.11 -26.84 8.77
C MET A 1 -8.18 -26.02 8.08
N SER A 2 -8.80 -25.11 8.82
CA SER A 2 -9.96 -24.33 8.38
C SER A 2 -10.00 -23.02 9.16
N VAL A 3 -10.15 -21.89 8.47
CA VAL A 3 -10.51 -20.61 9.10
C VAL A 3 -11.74 -20.83 9.98
N LYS A 4 -11.60 -20.63 11.29
CA LYS A 4 -12.68 -20.72 12.28
C LYS A 4 -13.40 -19.40 12.44
N GLU A 5 -14.68 -19.50 12.78
CA GLU A 5 -15.47 -18.34 13.19
C GLU A 5 -14.99 -17.83 14.56
N VAL A 6 -14.77 -16.52 14.66
CA VAL A 6 -14.41 -15.87 15.91
C VAL A 6 -15.68 -15.48 16.65
N LEU A 7 -15.81 -15.88 17.91
CA LEU A 7 -16.95 -15.50 18.75
C LEU A 7 -17.01 -13.98 18.92
N LEU A 8 -18.20 -13.41 18.76
CA LEU A 8 -18.43 -11.97 18.88
C LEU A 8 -18.99 -11.57 20.24
N LEU A 9 -18.73 -10.31 20.64
CA LEU A 9 -19.25 -9.70 21.85
C LEU A 9 -20.76 -9.93 22.00
N GLY A 10 -21.17 -10.44 23.15
CA GLY A 10 -22.55 -10.85 23.44
C GLY A 10 -22.75 -12.37 23.44
N ASN A 11 -21.79 -13.15 22.93
CA ASN A 11 -21.79 -14.60 23.07
C ASN A 11 -21.33 -15.02 24.48
N GLU A 12 -22.14 -15.79 25.20
CA GLU A 12 -21.86 -16.26 26.58
C GLU A 12 -20.59 -17.12 26.67
N ASN A 13 -20.23 -17.80 25.58
CA ASN A 13 -19.05 -18.66 25.51
C ASN A 13 -17.74 -17.89 25.71
N LEU A 14 -17.70 -16.58 25.43
CA LEU A 14 -16.51 -15.74 25.62
C LEU A 14 -16.13 -15.57 27.10
N TYR A 15 -17.05 -15.81 28.04
CA TYR A 15 -16.83 -15.64 29.47
C TYR A 15 -16.40 -16.95 30.17
N ARG A 16 -16.18 -18.02 29.40
CA ARG A 16 -15.74 -19.30 29.94
C ARG A 16 -14.24 -19.28 30.22
N VAL A 17 -13.87 -19.58 31.47
CA VAL A 17 -12.48 -19.78 31.89
C VAL A 17 -11.89 -21.00 31.18
N SER A 18 -10.73 -20.84 30.58
CA SER A 18 -10.00 -21.88 29.86
C SER A 18 -9.20 -22.78 30.80
N GLU A 19 -9.20 -24.08 30.50
CA GLU A 19 -8.49 -25.10 31.27
C GLU A 19 -7.02 -25.21 30.85
N GLU A 20 -6.15 -25.63 31.77
CA GLU A 20 -4.77 -25.96 31.41
C GLU A 20 -4.75 -27.11 30.39
N VAL A 21 -3.87 -26.97 29.39
CA VAL A 21 -3.45 -28.04 28.49
C VAL A 21 -2.65 -29.07 29.28
N LYS A 22 -2.92 -30.35 29.08
CA LYS A 22 -2.13 -31.46 29.63
C LYS A 22 -1.16 -31.98 28.56
N TYR A 23 -0.09 -32.63 28.99
CA TYR A 23 0.95 -33.13 28.07
C TYR A 23 0.38 -34.09 27.02
N GLU A 24 -0.62 -34.89 27.40
CA GLU A 24 -1.27 -35.86 26.51
C GLU A 24 -2.09 -35.19 25.39
N GLU A 25 -2.43 -33.90 25.54
CA GLU A 25 -3.22 -33.12 24.57
C GLU A 25 -2.33 -32.41 23.52
N ILE A 26 -1.00 -32.54 23.60
CA ILE A 26 -0.06 -31.74 22.78
C ILE A 26 -0.23 -31.95 21.27
N GLU A 27 -0.63 -33.15 20.84
CA GLU A 27 -0.83 -33.43 19.42
C GLU A 27 -2.09 -32.73 18.88
N ASP A 28 -3.13 -32.60 19.71
CA ASP A 28 -4.33 -31.84 19.37
C ASP A 28 -4.03 -30.32 19.32
N VAL A 29 -3.15 -29.84 20.20
CA VAL A 29 -2.72 -28.43 20.24
C VAL A 29 -2.07 -27.99 18.93
N LYS A 30 -1.28 -28.85 18.26
CA LYS A 30 -0.67 -28.50 16.96
C LYS A 30 -1.72 -28.14 15.91
N ASN A 31 -2.77 -28.94 15.81
CA ASN A 31 -3.87 -28.67 14.88
C ASN A 31 -4.61 -27.37 15.22
N ILE A 32 -4.80 -27.09 16.51
CA ILE A 32 -5.45 -25.86 16.97
C ILE A 32 -4.59 -24.62 16.69
N VAL A 33 -3.27 -24.73 16.83
CA VAL A 33 -2.34 -23.63 16.50
C VAL A 33 -2.42 -23.26 15.02
N GLU A 34 -2.56 -24.24 14.13
CA GLU A 34 -2.78 -23.98 12.69
C GLU A 34 -4.12 -23.29 12.44
N ASP A 35 -5.21 -23.74 13.09
CA ASP A 35 -6.52 -23.09 12.98
C ASP A 35 -6.49 -21.64 13.51
N LEU A 36 -5.77 -21.38 14.62
CA LEU A 36 -5.54 -20.02 15.14
C LEU A 36 -4.75 -19.14 14.17
N HIS A 37 -3.70 -19.69 13.55
CA HIS A 37 -2.92 -18.99 12.53
C HIS A 37 -3.79 -18.60 11.34
N ASP A 38 -4.53 -19.55 10.77
CA ASP A 38 -5.34 -19.32 9.59
C ASP A 38 -6.45 -18.30 9.86
N THR A 39 -7.11 -18.39 11.03
CA THR A 39 -8.11 -17.40 11.46
C THR A 39 -7.51 -16.00 11.66
N LEU A 40 -6.33 -15.89 12.28
CA LEU A 40 -5.65 -14.61 12.45
C LEU A 40 -5.29 -13.97 11.09
N ILE A 41 -4.77 -14.77 10.15
CA ILE A 41 -4.39 -14.30 8.81
C ILE A 41 -5.62 -13.86 8.01
N ASP A 42 -6.72 -14.61 8.05
CA ASP A 42 -7.98 -14.22 7.41
C ASP A 42 -8.52 -12.91 7.98
N PHE A 43 -8.53 -12.80 9.31
CA PHE A 43 -8.97 -11.59 9.99
C PHE A 43 -8.10 -10.37 9.61
N ARG A 44 -6.78 -10.52 9.51
CA ARG A 44 -5.88 -9.46 9.02
C ARG A 44 -6.21 -9.01 7.62
N LYS A 45 -6.52 -9.94 6.71
CA LYS A 45 -6.90 -9.59 5.33
C LYS A 45 -8.12 -8.68 5.32
N LYS A 46 -9.11 -8.99 6.15
CA LYS A 46 -10.41 -8.29 6.23
C LYS A 46 -10.36 -6.98 7.02
N TYR A 47 -9.70 -6.95 8.18
CA TYR A 47 -9.77 -5.83 9.12
C TYR A 47 -8.46 -5.04 9.25
N LYS A 48 -7.37 -5.48 8.62
CA LYS A 48 -6.01 -4.89 8.74
C LYS A 48 -5.54 -4.75 10.20
N ALA A 49 -6.00 -5.66 11.06
CA ALA A 49 -5.73 -5.71 12.49
C ALA A 49 -5.60 -7.17 12.97
N GLY A 50 -5.26 -7.37 14.24
CA GLY A 50 -5.12 -8.69 14.88
C GLY A 50 -3.66 -9.13 14.98
N ARG A 51 -3.00 -8.86 16.11
CA ARG A 51 -1.58 -9.21 16.37
C ARG A 51 -1.41 -10.60 16.99
N ALA A 52 -2.40 -11.01 17.78
CA ALA A 52 -2.50 -12.30 18.43
C ALA A 52 -3.98 -12.74 18.50
N ILE A 53 -4.19 -13.99 18.92
CA ILE A 53 -5.49 -14.59 19.16
C ILE A 53 -5.37 -15.65 20.25
N ALA A 54 -6.31 -15.66 21.19
CA ALA A 54 -6.47 -16.67 22.22
C ALA A 54 -7.44 -17.78 21.78
N ALA A 55 -7.12 -19.03 22.10
CA ALA A 55 -7.93 -20.19 21.71
C ALA A 55 -9.44 -20.17 22.08
N PRO A 56 -9.88 -19.65 23.25
CA PRO A 56 -11.31 -19.58 23.55
C PRO A 56 -12.11 -18.70 22.57
N GLN A 57 -11.46 -17.79 21.84
CA GLN A 57 -12.12 -16.94 20.83
C GLN A 57 -12.62 -17.75 19.62
N ILE A 58 -12.14 -18.97 19.42
CA ILE A 58 -12.58 -19.92 18.39
C ILE A 58 -13.20 -21.20 18.98
N GLU A 59 -13.80 -21.08 20.18
CA GLU A 59 -14.46 -22.17 20.92
C GLU A 59 -13.54 -23.30 21.41
N TYR A 60 -12.23 -23.04 21.52
CA TYR A 60 -11.28 -23.98 22.11
C TYR A 60 -10.81 -23.52 23.50
N TYR A 61 -11.47 -24.01 24.55
CA TYR A 61 -11.31 -23.55 25.94
C TYR A 61 -10.08 -24.13 26.66
N LYS A 62 -8.91 -24.02 26.02
CA LYS A 62 -7.62 -24.32 26.61
C LYS A 62 -6.75 -23.08 26.67
N ARG A 63 -5.85 -23.03 27.65
CA ARG A 63 -4.93 -21.90 27.87
C ARG A 63 -3.85 -21.84 26.79
N ILE A 64 -4.19 -21.32 25.61
CA ILE A 64 -3.30 -21.20 24.45
C ILE A 64 -3.46 -19.81 23.83
N ILE A 65 -2.34 -19.12 23.64
CA ILE A 65 -2.26 -17.86 22.90
C ILE A 65 -1.36 -18.08 21.69
N TYR A 66 -1.83 -17.64 20.52
CA TYR A 66 -1.05 -17.58 19.29
C TYR A 66 -0.74 -16.13 18.93
N MET A 67 0.53 -15.79 18.75
CA MET A 67 0.98 -14.46 18.36
C MET A 67 1.77 -14.54 17.06
N ASN A 68 1.54 -13.58 16.16
CA ASN A 68 2.32 -13.46 14.92
C ASN A 68 2.62 -11.98 14.67
N ILE A 69 3.83 -11.50 14.91
CA ILE A 69 4.17 -10.09 14.66
C ILE A 69 5.35 -10.05 13.68
N ASN A 70 5.18 -9.35 12.55
CA ASN A 70 6.21 -9.22 11.51
C ASN A 70 6.81 -10.57 11.05
N GLY A 71 5.97 -11.60 10.95
CA GLY A 71 6.39 -12.95 10.57
C GLY A 71 6.97 -13.79 11.71
N LEU A 72 7.21 -13.21 12.89
CA LEU A 72 7.63 -13.94 14.08
C LEU A 72 6.41 -14.60 14.74
N GLN A 73 6.32 -15.91 14.65
CA GLN A 73 5.27 -16.72 15.26
C GLN A 73 5.68 -17.19 16.65
N LYS A 74 4.76 -17.11 17.61
CA LYS A 74 4.99 -17.57 18.97
C LYS A 74 3.72 -18.14 19.59
N ILE A 75 3.86 -19.28 20.25
CA ILE A 75 2.78 -20.01 20.91
C ILE A 75 3.06 -20.02 22.41
N PHE A 76 2.05 -19.67 23.20
CA PHE A 76 2.11 -19.70 24.66
C PHE A 76 1.11 -20.73 25.17
N ILE A 77 1.60 -21.88 25.64
CA ILE A 77 0.79 -22.92 26.27
C ILE A 77 0.83 -22.76 27.78
N ASN A 78 -0.32 -22.81 28.43
CA ASN A 78 -0.51 -22.60 29.87
C ASN A 78 0.20 -21.36 30.41
N PRO A 79 0.04 -20.17 29.78
CA PRO A 79 0.71 -18.98 30.22
C PRO A 79 0.29 -18.58 31.64
N LYS A 80 1.24 -17.99 32.39
CA LYS A 80 1.04 -17.36 33.70
C LYS A 80 1.75 -16.01 33.70
N LEU A 81 1.10 -14.97 34.24
CA LEU A 81 1.64 -13.61 34.29
C LEU A 81 2.14 -13.24 35.69
N GLU A 82 3.23 -12.50 35.73
CA GLU A 82 3.77 -11.82 36.91
C GLU A 82 4.03 -10.34 36.55
N PHE A 83 3.51 -9.40 37.34
CA PHE A 83 3.72 -7.97 37.15
C PHE A 83 4.95 -7.51 37.94
N LEU A 84 5.82 -6.72 37.31
CA LEU A 84 7.12 -6.36 37.88
C LEU A 84 7.05 -5.14 38.82
N ASP A 85 6.04 -4.31 38.62
CA ASP A 85 5.74 -3.10 39.38
C ASP A 85 4.26 -2.72 39.22
N ASP A 86 3.85 -1.62 39.86
CA ASP A 86 2.50 -1.08 39.81
C ASP A 86 2.31 0.00 38.72
N GLU A 87 3.28 0.18 37.81
CA GLU A 87 3.17 1.17 36.74
C GLU A 87 2.13 0.70 35.71
N MET A 88 1.11 1.52 35.48
CA MET A 88 0.06 1.25 34.51
C MET A 88 0.00 2.34 33.44
N ILE A 89 -0.33 1.92 32.22
CA ILE A 89 -0.57 2.79 31.06
C ILE A 89 -2.03 2.72 30.62
N GLU A 90 -2.54 3.83 30.11
CA GLU A 90 -3.85 3.88 29.45
C GLU A 90 -3.68 3.63 27.96
N VAL A 91 -4.39 2.63 27.45
CA VAL A 91 -4.30 2.16 26.07
C VAL A 91 -5.68 1.95 25.48
N TRP A 92 -5.80 2.03 24.17
CA TRP A 92 -7.01 1.66 23.44
C TRP A 92 -6.86 0.23 22.92
N ASP A 93 -7.54 -0.72 23.55
CA ASP A 93 -7.57 -2.12 23.12
C ASP A 93 -8.50 -2.27 21.91
N ASP A 94 -8.04 -2.99 20.89
CA ASP A 94 -8.86 -3.56 19.84
C ASP A 94 -8.95 -5.09 19.99
N CYS A 95 -10.05 -5.70 19.55
CA CYS A 95 -10.29 -7.13 19.75
C CYS A 95 -10.99 -7.76 18.55
N MET A 96 -10.59 -8.97 18.20
CA MET A 96 -11.22 -9.75 17.13
C MET A 96 -12.70 -10.08 17.43
N CYS A 97 -13.08 -10.16 18.71
CA CYS A 97 -14.46 -10.40 19.15
C CYS A 97 -15.37 -9.18 18.96
N PHE A 98 -14.83 -7.99 18.73
CA PHE A 98 -15.59 -6.76 18.50
C PHE A 98 -14.77 -5.79 17.62
N PRO A 99 -14.57 -6.13 16.34
CA PRO A 99 -13.53 -5.55 15.47
C PRO A 99 -13.61 -4.02 15.26
N ASN A 100 -14.77 -3.43 15.50
CA ASN A 100 -15.02 -2.00 15.30
C ASN A 100 -15.17 -1.22 16.60
N LEU A 101 -14.99 -1.85 17.76
CA LEU A 101 -15.08 -1.19 19.07
C LEU A 101 -13.71 -1.14 19.70
N LEU A 102 -13.22 0.08 19.94
CA LEU A 102 -12.05 0.34 20.77
C LEU A 102 -12.49 0.59 22.20
N VAL A 103 -11.78 -0.01 23.15
CA VAL A 103 -12.05 0.14 24.58
C VAL A 103 -10.81 0.70 25.26
N LYS A 104 -10.96 1.82 25.98
CA LYS A 104 -9.87 2.37 26.78
C LYS A 104 -9.75 1.59 28.07
N VAL A 105 -8.59 0.99 28.32
CA VAL A 105 -8.30 0.18 29.50
C VAL A 105 -6.99 0.61 30.15
N LYS A 106 -6.76 0.13 31.38
CA LYS A 106 -5.46 0.23 32.07
C LYS A 106 -4.76 -1.12 32.05
N ARG A 107 -3.50 -1.13 31.61
CA ARG A 107 -2.63 -2.30 31.58
C ARG A 107 -1.36 -2.02 32.36
N TYR A 108 -0.77 -3.03 32.98
CA TYR A 108 0.57 -2.89 33.55
C TYR A 108 1.56 -2.63 32.42
N ASN A 109 2.46 -1.67 32.61
CA ASN A 109 3.46 -1.29 31.62
C ASN A 109 4.46 -2.44 31.37
N ARG A 110 4.70 -3.28 32.39
CA ARG A 110 5.67 -4.38 32.34
C ARG A 110 5.14 -5.66 32.99
N CYS A 111 5.36 -6.79 32.34
CA CYS A 111 5.06 -8.09 32.93
C CYS A 111 6.03 -9.18 32.44
N LYS A 112 6.11 -10.27 33.20
CA LYS A 112 6.72 -11.53 32.79
C LYS A 112 5.64 -12.54 32.47
N ILE A 113 5.78 -13.21 31.33
CA ILE A 113 4.96 -14.34 30.94
C ILE A 113 5.79 -15.63 31.04
N TYR A 114 5.31 -16.57 31.83
CA TYR A 114 5.80 -17.93 31.94
C TYR A 114 4.91 -18.83 31.11
N TYR A 115 5.46 -19.67 30.24
CA TYR A 115 4.67 -20.51 29.34
C TYR A 115 5.44 -21.74 28.87
N LYS A 116 4.73 -22.70 28.29
CA LYS A 116 5.32 -23.84 27.57
C LYS A 116 5.23 -23.67 26.06
N ASP A 117 6.21 -24.20 25.34
CA ASP A 117 6.16 -24.31 23.87
C ASP A 117 5.58 -25.66 23.40
N LEU A 118 5.53 -25.87 22.09
CA LEU A 118 5.05 -27.12 21.47
C LEU A 118 5.93 -28.35 21.77
N ASP A 119 7.17 -28.14 22.20
CA ASP A 119 8.09 -29.20 22.68
C ASP A 119 7.92 -29.44 24.19
N TRP A 120 6.93 -28.80 24.83
CA TRP A 120 6.65 -28.83 26.26
C TRP A 120 7.76 -28.24 27.16
N LYS A 121 8.67 -27.45 26.59
CA LYS A 121 9.75 -26.78 27.32
C LYS A 121 9.23 -25.51 27.98
N ASP A 122 9.68 -25.27 29.21
CA ASP A 122 9.36 -24.05 29.94
C ASP A 122 10.16 -22.85 29.43
N HIS A 123 9.47 -21.72 29.29
CA HIS A 123 10.03 -20.45 28.87
C HIS A 123 9.55 -19.32 29.78
N VAL A 124 10.36 -18.28 29.86
CA VAL A 124 10.01 -17.00 30.47
C VAL A 124 10.35 -15.88 29.49
N MET A 125 9.48 -14.89 29.41
CA MET A 125 9.69 -13.70 28.61
C MET A 125 9.25 -12.48 29.41
N GLU A 126 10.12 -11.47 29.48
CA GLU A 126 9.78 -10.15 30.01
C GLU A 126 9.36 -9.25 28.84
N VAL A 127 8.25 -8.55 29.01
CA VAL A 127 7.66 -7.68 27.99
C VAL A 127 7.28 -6.33 28.60
N GLU A 128 7.33 -5.28 27.78
CA GLU A 128 6.97 -3.91 28.15
C GLU A 128 6.12 -3.22 27.06
N GLY A 129 5.43 -2.14 27.43
CA GLY A 129 4.67 -1.29 26.52
C GLY A 129 3.61 -2.06 25.71
N ASP A 130 3.59 -1.84 24.39
CA ASP A 130 2.62 -2.43 23.46
C ASP A 130 2.57 -3.96 23.48
N LEU A 131 3.70 -4.62 23.76
CA LEU A 131 3.74 -6.08 23.84
C LEU A 131 3.21 -6.58 25.19
N ALA A 132 3.46 -5.85 26.28
CA ALA A 132 2.87 -6.15 27.57
C ALA A 132 1.35 -5.98 27.56
N GLU A 133 0.85 -4.93 26.90
CA GLU A 133 -0.58 -4.72 26.63
C GLU A 133 -1.19 -5.91 25.90
N LEU A 134 -0.63 -6.27 24.73
CA LEU A 134 -1.13 -7.36 23.90
C LEU A 134 -1.18 -8.69 24.67
N ILE A 135 -0.11 -9.02 25.41
CA ILE A 135 -0.06 -10.28 26.17
C ILE A 135 -1.10 -10.29 27.30
N GLN A 136 -1.30 -9.17 28.00
CA GLN A 136 -2.35 -9.06 29.02
C GLN A 136 -3.75 -9.15 28.39
N HIS A 137 -3.96 -8.60 27.20
CA HIS A 137 -5.21 -8.72 26.45
C HIS A 137 -5.55 -10.17 26.11
N GLU A 138 -4.61 -10.89 25.51
CA GLU A 138 -4.85 -12.29 25.15
C GLU A 138 -4.98 -13.20 26.37
N TYR A 139 -4.24 -12.88 27.45
CA TYR A 139 -4.36 -13.59 28.72
C TYR A 139 -5.75 -13.44 29.34
N ASP A 140 -6.36 -12.25 29.27
CA ASP A 140 -7.71 -12.03 29.78
C ASP A 140 -8.75 -12.95 29.13
N HIS A 141 -8.64 -13.18 27.81
CA HIS A 141 -9.54 -14.11 27.10
C HIS A 141 -9.46 -15.53 27.68
N LEU A 142 -8.28 -15.97 28.15
CA LEU A 142 -8.13 -17.27 28.81
C LEU A 142 -8.90 -17.35 30.12
N ASP A 143 -9.11 -16.22 30.78
CA ASP A 143 -9.83 -16.11 32.05
C ASP A 143 -11.30 -15.69 31.85
N GLY A 144 -11.79 -15.65 30.61
CA GLY A 144 -13.15 -15.23 30.28
C GLY A 144 -13.41 -13.74 30.51
N VAL A 145 -12.36 -12.92 30.48
CA VAL A 145 -12.42 -11.47 30.66
C VAL A 145 -12.25 -10.80 29.31
N LEU A 146 -13.15 -9.89 28.97
CA LEU A 146 -13.05 -9.08 27.75
C LEU A 146 -12.59 -7.67 28.10
N ALA A 147 -11.98 -6.96 27.15
CA ALA A 147 -11.57 -5.56 27.35
C ALA A 147 -12.75 -4.67 27.79
N VAL A 148 -13.98 -4.92 27.31
CA VAL A 148 -15.20 -4.22 27.74
C VAL A 148 -15.48 -4.35 29.24
N SER A 149 -14.99 -5.41 29.90
CA SER A 149 -15.10 -5.62 31.35
C SER A 149 -14.00 -4.89 32.13
N ARG A 150 -12.95 -4.42 31.45
CA ARG A 150 -11.83 -3.64 32.02
C ARG A 150 -11.87 -2.16 31.66
N VAL A 151 -12.98 -1.70 31.07
CA VAL A 151 -13.15 -0.31 30.66
C VAL A 151 -12.94 0.65 31.85
N ILE A 152 -12.25 1.76 31.60
CA ILE A 152 -11.94 2.75 32.66
C ILE A 152 -13.21 3.44 33.17
N ASP A 153 -14.06 3.90 32.26
CA ASP A 153 -15.31 4.62 32.54
C ASP A 153 -16.31 4.51 31.37
N ASP A 154 -17.50 5.10 31.52
CA ASP A 154 -18.56 5.10 30.50
C ASP A 154 -18.26 5.99 29.27
N HIS A 155 -17.17 6.76 29.31
CA HIS A 155 -16.65 7.56 28.19
C HIS A 155 -15.51 6.86 27.43
N SER A 156 -15.10 5.68 27.88
CA SER A 156 -13.93 4.94 27.37
C SER A 156 -14.26 3.93 26.28
N PHE A 157 -15.31 4.21 25.49
CA PHE A 157 -15.67 3.44 24.30
C PHE A 157 -15.56 4.33 23.07
N LYS A 158 -14.91 3.82 22.02
CA LYS A 158 -14.85 4.49 20.72
C LYS A 158 -15.16 3.48 19.63
N ILE A 159 -16.23 3.73 18.88
CA ILE A 159 -16.40 3.00 17.62
C ILE A 159 -15.26 3.46 16.71
N LYS A 160 -14.46 2.50 16.23
CA LYS A 160 -13.61 2.67 15.06
C LYS A 160 -14.58 2.90 13.92
N THR A 161 -15.02 4.15 13.77
CA THR A 161 -15.72 4.57 12.59
C THR A 161 -14.77 4.20 11.47
N MET A 162 -15.21 3.30 10.59
CA MET A 162 -14.84 3.48 9.21
C MET A 162 -15.44 4.83 8.85
N GLU A 163 -14.79 5.94 9.21
CA GLU A 163 -14.87 7.11 8.39
C GLU A 163 -14.28 6.65 7.05
N THR A 164 -15.09 5.99 6.24
CA THR A 164 -15.04 6.19 4.81
C THR A 164 -15.34 7.67 4.64
N LYS A 165 -14.38 8.54 4.94
CA LYS A 165 -14.31 9.79 4.21
C LYS A 165 -14.39 9.33 2.77
N LEU A 166 -15.46 9.75 2.09
CA LEU A 166 -15.66 9.41 0.69
C LEU A 166 -14.32 9.60 -0.02
N PRO A 167 -13.93 8.66 -0.89
CA PRO A 167 -12.70 8.78 -1.64
C PRO A 167 -12.61 10.18 -2.24
N ARG A 168 -11.43 10.80 -2.16
CA ARG A 168 -11.21 12.10 -2.80
C ARG A 168 -11.46 11.93 -4.30
N LYS A 169 -12.25 12.81 -4.90
CA LYS A 169 -12.57 12.80 -6.33
C LYS A 169 -11.31 13.03 -7.15
N ILE A 170 -11.05 12.13 -8.10
CA ILE A 170 -9.83 12.18 -8.92
C ILE A 170 -10.10 13.04 -10.15
N GLY A 171 -9.35 14.13 -10.32
CA GLY A 171 -9.29 14.87 -11.57
C GLY A 171 -8.18 14.33 -12.46
N ILE A 172 -8.50 13.82 -13.64
CA ILE A 172 -7.52 13.38 -14.63
C ILE A 172 -7.46 14.42 -15.74
N LEU A 173 -6.33 15.12 -15.83
CA LEU A 173 -5.97 15.87 -17.02
C LEU A 173 -5.36 14.90 -18.04
N GLY A 174 -6.10 14.63 -19.11
CA GLY A 174 -5.78 13.61 -20.10
C GLY A 174 -5.81 14.12 -21.53
N GLY A 175 -5.90 13.20 -22.49
CA GLY A 175 -5.82 13.49 -23.92
C GLY A 175 -4.38 13.71 -24.41
N ILE A 176 -3.38 13.21 -23.68
CA ILE A 176 -1.95 13.38 -23.98
C ILE A 176 -1.21 12.02 -23.96
N SER A 177 -1.54 11.05 -24.81
CA SER A 177 -2.66 10.99 -25.74
C SER A 177 -3.93 10.40 -25.06
N HIS A 178 -4.98 10.10 -25.84
CA HIS A 178 -6.19 9.51 -25.29
C HIS A 178 -5.99 8.07 -24.79
N GLU A 179 -5.07 7.32 -25.40
CA GLU A 179 -4.73 5.94 -25.02
C GLU A 179 -4.24 5.87 -23.57
N SER A 180 -3.32 6.75 -23.19
CA SER A 180 -2.86 6.88 -21.81
C SER A 180 -4.03 7.16 -20.85
N THR A 181 -4.91 8.10 -21.20
CA THR A 181 -6.06 8.45 -20.35
C THR A 181 -7.00 7.28 -20.12
N ILE A 182 -7.31 6.50 -21.16
CA ILE A 182 -8.10 5.26 -21.03
C ILE A 182 -7.40 4.29 -20.07
N LYS A 183 -6.08 4.11 -20.24
CA LYS A 183 -5.30 3.20 -19.40
C LYS A 183 -5.31 3.59 -17.92
N TYR A 184 -5.19 4.88 -17.62
CA TYR A 184 -5.29 5.38 -16.24
C TYR A 184 -6.65 5.06 -15.62
N TYR A 185 -7.74 5.31 -16.35
CA TYR A 185 -9.10 5.00 -15.88
C TYR A 185 -9.27 3.51 -15.59
N GLU A 186 -8.88 2.64 -16.53
CA GLU A 186 -8.95 1.18 -16.37
C GLU A 186 -8.13 0.68 -15.17
N LEU A 187 -6.89 1.14 -15.04
CA LEU A 187 -5.98 0.70 -13.97
C LEU A 187 -6.46 1.16 -12.59
N ILE A 188 -6.99 2.38 -12.46
CA ILE A 188 -7.56 2.87 -11.20
C ILE A 188 -8.68 1.94 -10.73
N LEU A 189 -9.62 1.61 -11.61
CA LEU A 189 -10.76 0.74 -11.27
C LEU A 189 -10.32 -0.69 -10.97
N LYS A 190 -9.42 -1.24 -11.78
CA LYS A 190 -8.87 -2.60 -11.57
C LYS A 190 -8.18 -2.70 -10.22
N LYS A 191 -7.24 -1.78 -9.93
CA LYS A 191 -6.48 -1.78 -8.67
C LYS A 191 -7.36 -1.48 -7.45
N TYR A 192 -8.39 -0.65 -7.61
CA TYR A 192 -9.40 -0.47 -6.55
C TYR A 192 -10.08 -1.81 -6.22
N TYR A 193 -10.58 -2.52 -7.24
CA TYR A 193 -11.27 -3.79 -7.04
C TYR A 193 -10.36 -4.85 -6.42
N GLU A 194 -9.10 -4.95 -6.87
CA GLU A 194 -8.08 -5.82 -6.27
C GLU A 194 -7.83 -5.51 -4.79
N LEU A 195 -7.88 -4.23 -4.40
CA LEU A 195 -7.64 -3.78 -3.03
C LEU A 195 -8.84 -3.95 -2.10
N ARG A 196 -10.06 -3.65 -2.59
CA ARG A 196 -11.28 -3.52 -1.76
C ARG A 196 -12.26 -4.67 -1.93
N GLY A 197 -12.29 -5.32 -3.10
CA GLY A 197 -13.23 -6.40 -3.41
C GLY A 197 -14.70 -5.96 -3.50
N ASP A 198 -14.97 -4.66 -3.61
CA ASP A 198 -16.30 -4.06 -3.72
C ASP A 198 -16.38 -3.07 -4.90
N TYR A 199 -17.53 -2.41 -5.06
CA TYR A 199 -17.82 -1.52 -6.19
C TYR A 199 -17.95 -0.03 -5.80
N TYR A 200 -17.45 0.37 -4.63
CA TYR A 200 -17.45 1.78 -4.20
C TYR A 200 -16.29 2.57 -4.80
N TYR A 201 -16.10 2.44 -6.11
CA TYR A 201 -15.03 3.10 -6.85
C TYR A 201 -14.98 4.61 -6.57
N PRO A 202 -13.79 5.23 -6.56
CA PRO A 202 -13.69 6.68 -6.45
C PRO A 202 -14.40 7.35 -7.64
N GLU A 203 -15.03 8.50 -7.40
CA GLU A 203 -15.54 9.34 -8.48
C GLU A 203 -14.35 9.95 -9.26
N ILE A 204 -14.43 9.92 -10.59
CA ILE A 204 -13.37 10.37 -11.49
C ILE A 204 -13.94 11.39 -12.46
N ILE A 205 -13.25 12.51 -12.63
CA ILE A 205 -13.56 13.56 -13.61
C ILE A 205 -12.40 13.61 -14.59
N ILE A 206 -12.67 13.44 -15.88
CA ILE A 206 -11.65 13.47 -16.93
C ILE A 206 -11.85 14.73 -17.76
N TYR A 207 -10.80 15.52 -17.89
CA TYR A 207 -10.72 16.58 -18.89
C TYR A 207 -9.68 16.18 -19.93
N SER A 208 -10.14 15.89 -21.16
CA SER A 208 -9.26 15.49 -22.25
C SER A 208 -8.91 16.70 -23.11
N LEU A 209 -7.62 17.03 -23.17
CA LEU A 209 -7.10 18.08 -24.04
C LEU A 209 -7.09 17.64 -25.51
N ASP A 210 -6.99 18.61 -26.41
CA ASP A 210 -6.67 18.37 -27.82
C ASP A 210 -5.17 18.10 -27.92
N PHE A 211 -4.82 16.88 -28.35
CA PHE A 211 -3.44 16.44 -28.37
C PHE A 211 -2.57 17.19 -29.39
N GLN A 212 -3.13 17.58 -30.53
CA GLN A 212 -2.38 18.34 -31.54
C GLN A 212 -2.08 19.74 -31.00
N LYS A 213 -3.08 20.42 -30.43
CA LYS A 213 -2.87 21.75 -29.82
C LYS A 213 -1.85 21.70 -28.68
N PHE A 214 -1.86 20.63 -27.88
CA PHE A 214 -0.87 20.43 -26.81
C PHE A 214 0.55 20.28 -27.36
N THR A 215 0.74 19.42 -28.36
CA THR A 215 2.05 19.16 -28.98
C THR A 215 2.56 20.35 -29.79
N ASP A 216 1.69 21.13 -30.43
CA ASP A 216 2.08 22.37 -31.12
C ASP A 216 2.80 23.35 -30.19
N PHE A 217 2.36 23.50 -28.93
CA PHE A 217 3.06 24.35 -27.95
C PHE A 217 4.40 23.73 -27.50
N GLU A 218 4.42 22.41 -27.31
CA GLU A 218 5.63 21.66 -26.90
C GLU A 218 6.73 21.76 -27.98
N ASP A 219 6.37 21.53 -29.24
CA ASP A 219 7.28 21.52 -30.40
C ASP A 219 7.79 22.92 -30.76
N ASN A 220 6.96 23.95 -30.62
CA ASN A 220 7.36 25.33 -30.86
C ASN A 220 8.18 25.95 -29.71
N GLY A 221 8.34 25.22 -28.59
CA GLY A 221 9.01 25.73 -27.39
C GLY A 221 8.27 26.90 -26.71
N ASP A 222 6.97 27.05 -26.98
CA ASP A 222 6.12 28.07 -26.36
C ASP A 222 5.69 27.63 -24.96
N LYS A 223 6.60 27.79 -24.01
CA LYS A 223 6.38 27.39 -22.61
C LYS A 223 5.18 28.10 -21.98
N GLU A 224 4.97 29.37 -22.30
CA GLU A 224 3.86 30.16 -21.72
C GLU A 224 2.51 29.65 -22.26
N GLY A 225 2.40 29.45 -23.57
CA GLY A 225 1.24 28.83 -24.20
C GLY A 225 0.96 27.42 -23.68
N TYR A 226 2.01 26.61 -23.51
CA TYR A 226 1.93 25.25 -22.97
C TYR A 226 1.35 25.22 -21.55
N VAL A 227 1.91 26.03 -20.64
CA VAL A 227 1.42 26.14 -19.25
C VAL A 227 -0.02 26.66 -19.22
N ASN A 228 -0.33 27.70 -19.99
CA ASN A 228 -1.68 28.25 -20.05
C ASN A 228 -2.70 27.21 -20.53
N TYR A 229 -2.36 26.42 -21.55
CA TYR A 229 -3.25 25.39 -22.08
C TYR A 229 -3.48 24.22 -21.10
N ILE A 230 -2.44 23.80 -20.37
CA ILE A 230 -2.58 22.85 -19.25
C ILE A 230 -3.50 23.41 -18.16
N MET A 231 -3.32 24.69 -17.79
CA MET A 231 -4.12 25.35 -16.78
C MET A 231 -5.60 25.50 -17.19
N GLU A 232 -5.92 25.67 -18.47
CA GLU A 232 -7.32 25.67 -18.94
C GLU A 232 -8.06 24.36 -18.57
N GLY A 233 -7.39 23.22 -18.75
CA GLY A 233 -7.95 21.91 -18.38
C GLY A 233 -8.02 21.72 -16.87
N ILE A 234 -7.00 22.14 -16.13
CA ILE A 234 -6.98 22.08 -14.65
C ILE A 234 -8.10 22.92 -14.04
N HIS A 235 -8.29 24.17 -14.47
CA HIS A 235 -9.39 25.00 -13.97
C HIS A 235 -10.77 24.39 -14.27
N SER A 236 -10.88 23.63 -15.36
CA SER A 236 -12.11 22.89 -15.67
C SER A 236 -12.35 21.76 -14.67
N LEU A 237 -11.32 20.98 -14.33
CA LEU A 237 -11.38 19.94 -13.30
C LEU A 237 -11.74 20.51 -11.91
N GLU A 238 -11.14 21.65 -11.54
CA GLU A 238 -11.44 22.34 -10.29
C GLU A 238 -12.92 22.75 -10.21
N LYS A 239 -13.43 23.39 -11.27
CA LYS A 239 -14.84 23.82 -11.35
C LYS A 239 -15.81 22.64 -11.36
N SER A 240 -15.39 21.49 -11.87
CA SER A 240 -16.17 20.25 -11.85
C SER A 240 -16.17 19.55 -10.49
N GLY A 241 -15.36 20.01 -9.53
CA GLY A 241 -15.33 19.49 -8.16
C GLY A 241 -14.38 18.32 -7.95
N ALA A 242 -13.26 18.26 -8.69
CA ALA A 242 -12.16 17.37 -8.33
C ALA A 242 -11.59 17.78 -6.95
N ASP A 243 -11.11 16.80 -6.18
CA ASP A 243 -10.44 17.07 -4.89
C ASP A 243 -8.92 17.13 -5.04
N PHE A 244 -8.38 16.51 -6.10
CA PHE A 244 -6.97 16.56 -6.49
C PHE A 244 -6.81 16.20 -7.96
N ILE A 245 -5.64 16.50 -8.52
CA ILE A 245 -5.39 16.34 -9.96
C ILE A 245 -4.18 15.45 -10.23
N ILE A 246 -4.29 14.64 -11.27
CA ILE A 246 -3.19 13.94 -11.94
C ILE A 246 -3.14 14.30 -13.42
N MET A 247 -1.93 14.39 -13.97
CA MET A 247 -1.71 14.48 -15.41
C MET A 247 -1.37 13.09 -15.94
N SER A 248 -2.18 12.55 -16.85
CA SER A 248 -2.02 11.19 -17.37
C SER A 248 -0.95 11.12 -18.48
N ALA A 249 0.22 11.72 -18.26
CA ALA A 249 1.32 11.76 -19.22
C ALA A 249 2.64 12.15 -18.54
N ASN A 250 3.77 11.78 -19.14
CA ASN A 250 5.09 12.13 -18.62
C ASN A 250 5.50 13.57 -18.99
N SER A 251 5.41 13.95 -20.27
CA SER A 251 5.94 15.23 -20.77
C SER A 251 5.42 16.51 -20.09
N PRO A 252 4.13 16.65 -19.68
CA PRO A 252 3.68 17.88 -19.01
C PRO A 252 4.32 18.09 -17.64
N HIS A 253 5.00 17.09 -17.09
CA HIS A 253 5.74 17.25 -15.85
C HIS A 253 7.03 18.08 -16.01
N SER A 254 7.44 18.42 -17.23
CA SER A 254 8.50 19.41 -17.48
C SER A 254 8.16 20.82 -16.94
N VAL A 255 6.87 21.12 -16.80
CA VAL A 255 6.34 22.37 -16.23
C VAL A 255 5.51 22.14 -14.97
N TYR A 256 5.73 21.00 -14.30
CA TYR A 256 4.93 20.57 -13.15
C TYR A 256 4.93 21.62 -12.03
N ASP A 257 6.07 22.20 -11.71
CA ASP A 257 6.19 23.17 -10.62
C ASP A 257 5.46 24.48 -10.95
N GLU A 258 5.56 24.96 -12.20
CA GLU A 258 4.80 26.14 -12.64
C GLU A 258 3.29 25.90 -12.55
N VAL A 259 2.82 24.76 -13.05
CA VAL A 259 1.40 24.38 -13.03
C VAL A 259 0.90 24.19 -11.60
N LYS A 260 1.66 23.48 -10.75
CA LYS A 260 1.32 23.23 -9.35
C LYS A 260 1.19 24.52 -8.54
N ASN A 261 2.05 25.51 -8.81
CA ASN A 261 2.00 26.80 -8.13
C ASN A 261 0.78 27.66 -8.53
N LEU A 262 0.15 27.35 -9.66
CA LEU A 262 -1.04 28.07 -10.16
C LEU A 262 -2.35 27.35 -9.83
N THR A 263 -2.28 26.10 -9.37
CA THR A 263 -3.44 25.25 -9.10
C THR A 263 -3.90 25.40 -7.64
N ALA A 264 -5.22 25.43 -7.39
CA ALA A 264 -5.78 25.50 -6.04
C ALA A 264 -5.89 24.13 -5.37
N LEU A 265 -5.91 23.06 -6.17
CA LEU A 265 -5.98 21.68 -5.71
C LEU A 265 -4.60 21.02 -5.54
N PRO A 266 -4.47 20.04 -4.64
CA PRO A 266 -3.32 19.15 -4.62
C PRO A 266 -3.12 18.48 -5.98
N MET A 267 -1.85 18.34 -6.38
CA MET A 267 -1.46 17.56 -7.55
C MET A 267 -0.56 16.41 -7.11
N ILE A 268 -0.72 15.25 -7.75
CA ILE A 268 0.18 14.11 -7.57
C ILE A 268 1.11 14.04 -8.79
N SER A 269 2.42 13.88 -8.55
CA SER A 269 3.44 13.86 -9.59
C SER A 269 3.80 12.42 -9.98
N ILE A 270 3.88 12.16 -11.28
CA ILE A 270 4.39 10.89 -11.81
C ILE A 270 5.85 10.66 -11.44
N VAL A 271 6.66 11.73 -11.45
CA VAL A 271 8.10 11.67 -11.19
C VAL A 271 8.37 11.43 -9.71
N GLU A 272 7.54 12.01 -8.84
CA GLU A 272 7.59 11.74 -7.41
C GLU A 272 7.22 10.30 -7.07
N ALA A 273 6.20 9.73 -7.72
CA ALA A 273 5.84 8.32 -7.55
C ALA A 273 7.00 7.38 -7.94
N VAL A 274 7.74 7.71 -9.00
CA VAL A 274 8.96 6.99 -9.38
C VAL A 274 10.05 7.13 -8.32
N GLY A 275 10.30 8.35 -7.83
CA GLY A 275 11.33 8.62 -6.82
C GLY A 275 11.09 7.91 -5.49
N GLU A 276 9.84 7.90 -5.03
CA GLU A 276 9.44 7.15 -3.83
C GLU A 276 9.68 5.66 -3.99
N ARG A 277 9.25 5.08 -5.13
CA ARG A 277 9.46 3.65 -5.40
C ARG A 277 10.93 3.28 -5.49
N ALA A 278 11.72 4.09 -6.19
CA ALA A 278 13.14 3.85 -6.34
C ALA A 278 13.86 3.91 -4.98
N LYS A 279 13.47 4.87 -4.12
CA LYS A 279 13.99 4.98 -2.75
C LYS A 279 13.60 3.79 -1.89
N GLU A 280 12.34 3.33 -1.95
CA GLU A 280 11.85 2.13 -1.26
C GLU A 280 12.68 0.89 -1.63
N LYS A 281 13.02 0.76 -2.91
CA LYS A 281 13.84 -0.34 -3.45
C LYS A 281 15.35 -0.17 -3.25
N GLY A 282 15.79 0.96 -2.71
CA GLY A 282 17.21 1.25 -2.50
C GLY A 282 18.01 1.48 -3.80
N LEU A 283 17.35 1.82 -4.90
CA LEU A 283 17.98 2.08 -6.19
C LEU A 283 18.83 3.36 -6.13
N LYS A 284 19.94 3.40 -6.85
CA LYS A 284 20.85 4.54 -6.92
C LYS A 284 21.02 5.09 -8.31
N LYS A 285 20.98 4.23 -9.32
CA LYS A 285 21.22 4.60 -10.71
C LYS A 285 20.16 3.96 -11.60
N ILE A 286 19.45 4.77 -12.38
CA ILE A 286 18.27 4.31 -13.12
C ILE A 286 18.34 4.83 -14.55
N LEU A 287 18.07 3.96 -15.53
CA LEU A 287 17.98 4.34 -16.94
C LEU A 287 16.58 4.87 -17.26
N LEU A 288 16.46 5.98 -17.98
CA LEU A 288 15.19 6.54 -18.45
C LEU A 288 14.97 6.22 -19.93
N LEU A 289 13.91 5.47 -20.24
CA LEU A 289 13.40 5.28 -21.59
C LEU A 289 12.10 6.08 -21.75
N GLY A 290 11.89 6.66 -22.92
CA GLY A 290 10.66 7.38 -23.26
C GLY A 290 10.78 7.98 -24.66
N ILE A 291 9.88 8.88 -25.01
CA ILE A 291 10.07 9.72 -26.20
C ILE A 291 11.30 10.63 -26.01
N LYS A 292 11.84 11.12 -27.13
CA LYS A 292 13.04 11.97 -27.13
C LYS A 292 12.90 13.16 -26.18
N TYR A 293 11.76 13.84 -26.21
CA TYR A 293 11.47 14.96 -25.31
C TYR A 293 11.62 14.59 -23.83
N THR A 294 10.99 13.50 -23.40
CA THR A 294 11.05 13.01 -22.00
C THR A 294 12.48 12.71 -21.57
N MET A 295 13.27 12.10 -22.45
CA MET A 295 14.66 11.77 -22.15
C MET A 295 15.57 13.00 -22.12
N GLU A 296 15.33 14.01 -22.96
CA GLU A 296 16.25 15.14 -23.13
C GLU A 296 15.91 16.39 -22.30
N ASN A 297 14.65 16.56 -21.86
CA ASN A 297 14.21 17.75 -21.14
C ASN A 297 14.81 17.88 -19.72
N GLY A 298 15.24 16.76 -19.12
CA GLY A 298 15.98 16.74 -17.86
C GLY A 298 15.13 16.85 -16.58
N PHE A 299 13.81 16.98 -16.66
CA PHE A 299 12.94 17.09 -15.47
C PHE A 299 13.00 15.87 -14.56
N TYR A 300 13.13 14.65 -15.11
CA TYR A 300 13.35 13.43 -14.33
C TYR A 300 14.66 13.50 -13.55
N GLU A 301 15.78 13.83 -14.22
CA GLU A 301 17.09 13.94 -13.60
C GLU A 301 17.09 15.00 -12.48
N ASN A 302 16.55 16.19 -12.77
CA ASN A 302 16.51 17.30 -11.82
C ASN A 302 15.68 16.97 -10.58
N TYR A 303 14.52 16.31 -10.76
CA TYR A 303 13.66 15.97 -9.65
C TYR A 303 14.20 14.78 -8.84
N LEU A 304 14.70 13.72 -9.49
CA LEU A 304 15.15 12.51 -8.79
C LEU A 304 16.49 12.68 -8.04
N LYS A 305 17.28 13.71 -8.36
CA LYS A 305 18.45 14.12 -7.57
C LYS A 305 18.13 14.32 -6.08
N GLN A 306 16.95 14.84 -5.75
CA GLN A 306 16.55 15.06 -4.34
C GLN A 306 16.30 13.73 -3.59
N PHE A 307 16.07 12.63 -4.31
CA PHE A 307 15.97 11.27 -3.75
C PHE A 307 17.33 10.57 -3.67
N GLY A 308 18.42 11.23 -4.10
CA GLY A 308 19.75 10.64 -4.16
C GLY A 308 19.86 9.58 -5.25
N ILE A 309 19.19 9.81 -6.38
CA ILE A 309 19.10 8.90 -7.53
C ILE A 309 19.73 9.59 -8.74
N ASP A 310 20.66 8.91 -9.39
CA ASP A 310 21.26 9.32 -10.65
C ASP A 310 20.46 8.75 -11.83
N VAL A 311 19.92 9.64 -12.66
CA VAL A 311 19.19 9.26 -13.87
C VAL A 311 20.14 9.27 -15.06
N ILE A 312 20.18 8.16 -15.79
CA ILE A 312 20.95 8.01 -17.03
C ILE A 312 19.99 7.97 -18.21
N ILE A 313 20.38 8.56 -19.33
CA ILE A 313 19.64 8.48 -20.58
C ILE A 313 20.47 7.77 -21.65
N PRO A 314 19.83 7.08 -22.63
CA PRO A 314 20.54 6.41 -23.72
C PRO A 314 21.35 7.37 -24.59
N SER A 315 22.23 6.82 -25.45
CA SER A 315 22.97 7.60 -26.45
C SER A 315 22.01 8.25 -27.47
N GLU A 316 22.46 9.28 -28.20
CA GLU A 316 21.59 9.97 -29.17
C GLU A 316 21.00 9.03 -30.23
N GLU A 317 21.82 8.12 -30.77
CA GLU A 317 21.37 7.10 -31.74
C GLU A 317 20.31 6.17 -31.13
N GLU A 318 20.47 5.78 -29.87
CA GLU A 318 19.52 4.93 -29.16
C GLU A 318 18.23 5.68 -28.83
N ARG A 319 18.31 6.96 -28.46
CA ARG A 319 17.14 7.81 -28.21
C ARG A 319 16.29 7.99 -29.47
N ILE A 320 16.92 8.19 -30.63
CA ILE A 320 16.22 8.24 -31.93
C ILE A 320 15.51 6.91 -32.18
N LEU A 321 16.22 5.78 -32.05
CA LEU A 321 15.62 4.46 -32.25
C LEU A 321 14.44 4.17 -31.30
N ILE A 322 14.56 4.51 -30.01
CA ILE A 322 13.48 4.35 -29.03
C ILE A 322 12.28 5.21 -29.44
N ASN A 323 12.52 6.47 -29.83
CA ASN A 323 11.47 7.38 -30.26
C ASN A 323 10.73 6.88 -31.50
N ASP A 324 11.47 6.42 -32.51
CA ASP A 324 10.90 5.86 -33.75
C ASP A 324 10.07 4.61 -33.44
N ILE A 325 10.55 3.69 -32.61
CA ILE A 325 9.77 2.52 -32.17
C ILE A 325 8.47 2.95 -31.49
N ILE A 326 8.52 3.95 -30.60
CA ILE A 326 7.32 4.43 -29.90
C ILE A 326 6.28 4.96 -30.90
N PHE A 327 6.66 5.88 -31.78
CA PHE A 327 5.71 6.57 -32.67
C PHE A 327 5.31 5.77 -33.92
N ASP A 328 6.24 5.04 -34.52
CA ASP A 328 5.98 4.30 -35.76
C ASP A 328 5.31 2.94 -35.49
N GLU A 329 5.45 2.40 -34.29
CA GLU A 329 4.91 1.09 -33.92
C GLU A 329 3.94 1.18 -32.73
N LEU A 330 4.44 1.55 -31.55
CA LEU A 330 3.69 1.33 -30.31
C LEU A 330 2.42 2.19 -30.20
N THR A 331 2.48 3.47 -30.58
CA THR A 331 1.32 4.39 -30.52
C THR A 331 0.20 4.02 -31.50
N ILE A 332 0.50 3.24 -32.54
CA ILE A 332 -0.51 2.71 -33.47
C ILE A 332 -0.88 1.26 -33.17
N GLY A 333 -0.47 0.73 -32.02
CA GLY A 333 -0.81 -0.62 -31.55
C GLY A 333 -0.07 -1.76 -32.26
N VAL A 334 1.07 -1.47 -32.88
CA VAL A 334 1.92 -2.47 -33.53
C VAL A 334 3.06 -2.86 -32.59
N PHE A 335 3.23 -4.16 -32.34
CA PHE A 335 4.24 -4.68 -31.41
C PHE A 335 5.11 -5.74 -32.09
N HIS A 336 6.33 -5.38 -32.45
CA HIS A 336 7.29 -6.30 -33.07
C HIS A 336 8.28 -6.87 -32.05
N ASN A 337 8.47 -8.20 -32.07
CA ASN A 337 9.49 -8.86 -31.25
C ASN A 337 10.90 -8.30 -31.51
N ASN A 338 11.21 -7.91 -32.75
CA ASN A 338 12.48 -7.27 -33.09
C ASN A 338 12.67 -5.94 -32.36
N SER A 339 11.61 -5.13 -32.24
CA SER A 339 11.65 -3.86 -31.51
C SER A 339 11.78 -4.07 -30.01
N LYS A 340 11.10 -5.09 -29.47
CA LYS A 340 11.29 -5.55 -28.09
C LYS A 340 12.75 -5.91 -27.81
N GLU A 341 13.34 -6.76 -28.64
CA GLU A 341 14.74 -7.19 -28.50
C GLU A 341 15.71 -6.02 -28.58
N LYS A 342 15.48 -5.05 -29.49
CA LYS A 342 16.28 -3.82 -29.57
C LYS A 342 16.21 -3.02 -28.28
N LEU A 343 15.02 -2.81 -27.71
CA LEU A 343 14.85 -2.07 -26.46
C LEU A 343 15.55 -2.77 -25.29
N ILE A 344 15.38 -4.09 -25.15
CA ILE A 344 16.05 -4.90 -24.12
C ILE A 344 17.57 -4.82 -24.29
N ASN A 345 18.07 -4.91 -25.52
CA ASN A 345 19.50 -4.82 -25.81
C ASN A 345 20.06 -3.43 -25.50
N ILE A 346 19.29 -2.36 -25.66
CA ILE A 346 19.70 -1.02 -25.20
C ILE A 346 19.82 -1.04 -23.68
N ILE A 347 18.79 -1.48 -22.95
CA ILE A 347 18.79 -1.50 -21.48
C ILE A 347 20.00 -2.26 -20.93
N LYS A 348 20.29 -3.45 -21.48
CA LYS A 348 21.41 -4.31 -21.05
C LYS A 348 22.81 -3.70 -21.25
N LYS A 349 22.96 -2.63 -22.04
CA LYS A 349 24.26 -1.94 -22.20
C LYS A 349 24.60 -1.06 -21.01
N TYR A 350 23.62 -0.69 -20.19
CA TYR A 350 23.80 0.24 -19.08
C TYR A 350 23.90 -0.50 -17.75
N ASP A 351 24.92 -0.17 -16.97
CA ASP A 351 25.09 -0.65 -15.60
C ASP A 351 24.22 0.21 -14.66
N VAL A 352 22.97 -0.21 -14.47
CA VAL A 352 21.92 0.49 -13.72
C VAL A 352 21.13 -0.50 -12.84
N ASP A 353 20.55 0.00 -11.75
CA ASP A 353 19.76 -0.78 -10.80
C ASP A 353 18.31 -0.98 -11.27
N GLY A 354 17.85 -0.14 -12.19
CA GLY A 354 16.50 -0.19 -12.73
C GLY A 354 16.31 0.65 -14.00
N VAL A 355 15.11 0.54 -14.58
CA VAL A 355 14.71 1.27 -15.79
C VAL A 355 13.34 1.91 -15.60
N ILE A 356 13.24 3.21 -15.91
CA ILE A 356 11.98 3.96 -15.98
C ILE A 356 11.38 3.76 -17.37
N LEU A 357 10.15 3.27 -17.42
CA LEU A 357 9.35 3.23 -18.64
C LEU A 357 8.52 4.52 -18.72
N GLY A 358 9.16 5.60 -19.19
CA GLY A 358 8.66 6.99 -19.25
C GLY A 358 7.69 7.29 -20.40
N CYS A 359 7.02 6.26 -20.92
CA CYS A 359 6.01 6.35 -21.97
C CYS A 359 5.00 5.24 -21.72
N THR A 360 3.71 5.55 -21.88
CA THR A 360 2.59 4.68 -21.50
C THR A 360 2.53 3.39 -22.32
N GLU A 361 3.17 3.39 -23.48
CA GLU A 361 3.22 2.30 -24.44
C GLU A 361 4.38 1.33 -24.18
N LEU A 362 5.49 1.80 -23.56
CA LEU A 362 6.66 0.95 -23.29
C LEU A 362 6.34 -0.29 -22.41
N PRO A 363 5.49 -0.19 -21.37
CA PRO A 363 5.07 -1.36 -20.60
C PRO A 363 4.25 -2.39 -21.40
N LEU A 364 3.79 -2.07 -22.61
CA LEU A 364 3.07 -3.02 -23.47
C LEU A 364 4.02 -3.97 -24.23
N ILE A 365 5.30 -3.60 -24.33
CA ILE A 365 6.32 -4.37 -25.06
C ILE A 365 7.44 -4.90 -24.14
N ILE A 366 7.73 -4.21 -23.03
CA ILE A 366 8.72 -4.64 -22.01
C ILE A 366 7.96 -5.02 -20.74
N ASN A 367 8.13 -6.27 -20.29
CA ASN A 367 7.60 -6.77 -19.03
C ASN A 367 8.70 -6.90 -17.97
N GLU A 368 8.31 -7.02 -16.70
CA GLU A 368 9.24 -7.27 -15.58
C GLU A 368 10.08 -8.54 -15.80
N ASP A 369 9.45 -9.62 -16.28
CA ASP A 369 10.11 -10.91 -16.53
C ASP A 369 11.17 -10.85 -17.67
N ASP A 370 11.19 -9.77 -18.46
CA ASP A 370 12.15 -9.62 -19.56
C ASP A 370 13.52 -9.12 -19.07
N LEU A 371 13.61 -8.62 -17.83
CA LEU A 371 14.77 -7.91 -17.29
C LEU A 371 15.15 -8.40 -15.90
N GLU A 372 16.45 -8.41 -15.59
CA GLU A 372 16.98 -8.76 -14.25
C GLU A 372 17.05 -7.55 -13.30
N ILE A 373 16.69 -6.36 -13.79
CA ILE A 373 16.70 -5.08 -13.06
C ILE A 373 15.28 -4.62 -12.74
N GLU A 374 15.09 -3.71 -11.77
CA GLU A 374 13.76 -3.22 -11.42
C GLU A 374 13.15 -2.41 -12.58
N VAL A 375 11.93 -2.76 -13.00
CA VAL A 375 11.17 -1.99 -13.99
C VAL A 375 10.24 -1.03 -13.27
N LEU A 376 10.44 0.27 -13.50
CA LEU A 376 9.62 1.34 -12.95
C LEU A 376 8.60 1.79 -13.99
N ASN A 377 7.46 1.09 -14.02
CA ASN A 377 6.32 1.47 -14.85
C ASN A 377 5.66 2.74 -14.28
N THR A 378 5.87 3.88 -14.95
CA THR A 378 5.45 5.19 -14.44
C THR A 378 3.94 5.30 -14.30
N VAL A 379 3.18 4.67 -15.21
CA VAL A 379 1.72 4.69 -15.19
C VAL A 379 1.20 3.95 -13.96
N GLU A 380 1.69 2.75 -13.72
CA GLU A 380 1.24 1.95 -12.57
C GLU A 380 1.60 2.59 -11.25
N LEU A 381 2.82 3.14 -11.12
CA LEU A 381 3.25 3.84 -9.92
C LEU A 381 2.38 5.07 -9.65
N HIS A 382 2.11 5.86 -10.69
CA HIS A 382 1.27 7.06 -10.55
C HIS A 382 -0.18 6.72 -10.22
N VAL A 383 -0.76 5.71 -10.87
CA VAL A 383 -2.12 5.22 -10.57
C VAL A 383 -2.19 4.71 -9.14
N ASN A 384 -1.22 3.90 -8.69
CA ASN A 384 -1.18 3.39 -7.31
C ASN A 384 -1.17 4.56 -6.31
N LYS A 385 -0.30 5.55 -6.53
CA LYS A 385 -0.19 6.72 -5.65
C LYS A 385 -1.49 7.55 -5.64
N ALA A 386 -2.05 7.82 -6.81
CA ALA A 386 -3.31 8.55 -6.95
C ALA A 386 -4.48 7.81 -6.26
N LEU A 387 -4.55 6.49 -6.41
CA LEU A 387 -5.58 5.67 -5.77
C LEU A 387 -5.42 5.66 -4.25
N MET A 388 -4.21 5.47 -3.72
CA MET A 388 -3.95 5.52 -2.28
C MET A 388 -4.33 6.89 -1.69
N TYR A 389 -3.95 7.96 -2.38
CA TYR A 389 -4.34 9.32 -2.00
C TYR A 389 -5.86 9.52 -2.04
N SER A 390 -6.55 9.02 -3.07
CA SER A 390 -8.01 9.07 -3.15
C SER A 390 -8.66 8.35 -1.97
N LEU A 391 -8.18 7.16 -1.64
CA LEU A 391 -8.69 6.33 -0.55
C LEU A 391 -8.24 6.78 0.84
N ARG A 392 -7.41 7.82 0.94
CA ARG A 392 -6.85 8.35 2.19
C ARG A 392 -6.08 7.27 2.97
N MET A 393 -5.35 6.45 2.22
CA MET A 393 -4.46 5.40 2.71
C MET A 393 -3.03 5.90 2.49
N GLU A 394 -2.59 6.83 3.34
CA GLU A 394 -1.24 7.42 3.30
C GLU A 394 -0.28 6.64 4.21
#